data_AF-A0A5J5GHD0-F1
#
_entry.id   AF-A0A5J5GHD0-F1
#
_cell.length_a   1.000
_cell.length_b   1.000
_cell.length_c   1.000
_cell.angle_alpha   90.00
_cell.angle_beta   90.00
_cell.angle_gamma   90.00
#
_symmetry.space_group_name_H-M   'P 1'
#
loop_
_entity.id
_entity.type
_entity.pdbx_description
1 polymer ?
#
loop_
_entity_poly.entity_id
_entity_poly.type
_entity_poly.pdbx_seq_one_letter_code
_entity_poly.pdbx_strand_id
1 'polypeptide(L)'
;MGFVSVIAAAAAAFVFGAVWYGFLSKPWMEAASVPSDEKGRPANSSSPVPYVTSAVCILVVTIMMRHTFATSGIETLGAGFVGGLGIGAFFITPWIVLNNGYAMRPPVLSAIDGGYATIGCGLAGLVLVLF
;
A
#
# COMPACT_ATOMS: atom_id res chain seq x y z
N MET A 1 -15.14 -13.34 12.78
CA MET A 1 -15.27 -11.99 12.18
C MET A 1 -13.93 -11.32 11.92
N GLY A 2 -13.00 -11.25 12.90
CA GLY A 2 -11.71 -10.54 12.71
C GLY A 2 -10.82 -11.03 11.57
N PHE A 3 -10.69 -12.34 11.35
CA PHE A 3 -9.87 -12.87 10.24
C PHE A 3 -10.42 -12.51 8.86
N VAL A 4 -11.75 -12.48 8.71
CA VAL A 4 -12.39 -12.13 7.43
C VAL A 4 -12.16 -10.66 7.10
N SER A 5 -12.26 -9.77 8.09
CA SER A 5 -12.01 -8.34 7.88
C SER A 5 -10.56 -8.08 7.47
N VAL A 6 -9.60 -8.81 8.05
CA VAL A 6 -8.18 -8.70 7.73
C VAL A 6 -7.92 -9.11 6.29
N ILE A 7 -8.43 -10.27 5.87
CA ILE A 7 -8.27 -10.73 4.49
C ILE A 7 -8.95 -9.78 3.50
N ALA A 8 -10.16 -9.30 3.82
CA ALA A 8 -10.87 -8.33 2.99
C ALA A 8 -10.12 -6.99 2.89
N ALA A 9 -9.56 -6.49 3.99
CA ALA A 9 -8.77 -5.27 4.00
C ALA A 9 -7.47 -5.43 3.19
N ALA A 10 -6.81 -6.59 3.30
CA ALA A 10 -5.63 -6.90 2.52
C ALA A 10 -5.95 -6.94 1.02
N ALA A 11 -7.06 -7.59 0.65
CA ALA A 11 -7.53 -7.63 -0.73
C ALA A 11 -7.86 -6.23 -1.25
N ALA A 12 -8.54 -5.39 -0.45
CA ALA A 12 -8.86 -4.02 -0.83
C ALA A 12 -7.60 -3.18 -1.10
N ALA A 13 -6.61 -3.23 -0.21
CA ALA A 13 -5.34 -2.53 -0.41
C ALA A 13 -4.53 -3.08 -1.60
N PHE A 14 -4.53 -4.40 -1.80
CA PHE A 14 -3.85 -5.03 -2.94
C PHE A 14 -4.46 -4.62 -4.28
N VAL A 15 -5.80 -4.69 -4.40
CA VAL A 15 -6.52 -4.26 -5.60
C VAL A 15 -6.31 -2.76 -5.83
N PHE A 16 -6.38 -1.95 -4.79
CA PHE A 16 -6.06 -0.53 -4.88
C PHE A 16 -4.64 -0.29 -5.40
N GLY A 17 -3.65 -1.05 -4.92
CA GLY A 17 -2.28 -0.99 -5.43
C GLY A 17 -2.19 -1.28 -6.92
N ALA A 18 -2.87 -2.32 -7.40
CA ALA A 18 -2.92 -2.63 -8.83
C ALA A 18 -3.52 -1.47 -9.65
N VAL A 19 -4.58 -0.83 -9.15
CA VAL A 19 -5.19 0.35 -9.79
C VAL A 19 -4.25 1.56 -9.75
N TRP A 20 -3.64 1.85 -8.60
CA TRP A 20 -2.76 2.99 -8.39
C TRP A 20 -1.52 2.94 -9.29
N TYR A 21 -0.79 1.82 -9.26
CA TYR A 21 0.39 1.64 -10.10
C TYR A 21 0.04 1.39 -11.57
N GLY A 22 -1.18 0.91 -11.87
CA GLY A 22 -1.68 0.89 -13.25
C GLY A 22 -1.87 2.29 -13.82
N PHE A 23 -2.55 3.16 -13.06
CA PHE A 23 -2.82 4.56 -13.44
C PHE A 23 -1.54 5.40 -13.52
N LEU A 24 -0.61 5.22 -12.58
CA LEU A 24 0.67 5.94 -12.52
C LEU A 24 1.83 5.15 -13.14
N SER A 25 1.55 4.16 -13.98
CA SER A 25 2.55 3.21 -14.50
C SER A 25 3.75 3.90 -15.16
N LYS A 26 3.52 4.86 -16.05
CA LYS A 26 4.59 5.60 -16.75
C LYS A 26 5.52 6.36 -15.80
N PRO A 27 5.03 7.34 -15.00
CA PRO A 27 5.90 8.08 -14.09
C PRO A 27 6.54 7.18 -13.02
N TRP A 28 5.85 6.13 -12.58
CA TRP A 28 6.43 5.15 -11.66
C TRP A 28 7.60 4.38 -12.30
N MET A 29 7.42 3.83 -13.51
CA MET A 29 8.47 3.07 -14.20
C MET A 29 9.72 3.92 -14.44
N GLU A 30 9.54 5.17 -14.87
CA GLU A 30 10.63 6.12 -15.06
C GLU A 30 11.39 6.36 -13.75
N ALA A 31 10.65 6.68 -12.68
CA ALA A 31 11.22 6.99 -11.37
C ALA A 31 11.90 5.78 -10.69
N ALA A 32 11.32 4.59 -10.86
CA ALA A 32 11.85 3.33 -10.35
C ALA A 32 12.95 2.74 -11.25
N SER A 33 13.18 3.32 -12.43
CA SER A 33 14.10 2.81 -13.45
C SER A 33 13.77 1.37 -13.87
N VAL A 34 12.48 1.05 -13.95
CA VAL A 34 12.00 -0.26 -14.39
C VAL A 34 11.91 -0.26 -15.92
N PRO A 35 12.62 -1.15 -16.63
CA PRO A 35 12.56 -1.24 -18.08
C PRO A 35 11.13 -1.55 -18.55
N SER A 36 10.73 -0.96 -19.68
CA SER A 36 9.48 -1.30 -20.36
C SER A 36 9.70 -2.40 -21.39
N ASP A 37 8.73 -3.31 -21.55
CA ASP A 37 8.64 -4.24 -22.67
C ASP A 37 8.18 -3.52 -23.95
N GLU A 38 8.15 -4.23 -25.08
CA GLU A 38 7.69 -3.70 -26.38
C GLU A 38 6.23 -3.17 -26.35
N LYS A 39 5.45 -3.54 -25.33
CA LYS A 39 4.07 -3.12 -25.14
C LYS A 39 3.93 -1.99 -24.11
N GLY A 40 5.06 -1.42 -23.65
CA GLY A 40 5.09 -0.34 -22.65
C GLY A 40 4.72 -0.80 -21.24
N ARG A 41 4.80 -2.10 -20.93
CA ARG A 41 4.55 -2.67 -19.60
C ARG A 41 5.87 -2.92 -18.88
N PRO A 42 5.88 -3.00 -17.55
CA PRO A 42 7.08 -3.33 -16.79
C PRO A 42 7.66 -4.66 -17.26
N ALA A 43 8.96 -4.72 -17.55
CA ALA A 43 9.64 -5.93 -18.04
C ALA A 43 9.56 -7.09 -17.03
N ASN A 44 9.37 -6.79 -15.74
CA ASN A 44 9.16 -7.76 -14.67
C ASN A 44 7.70 -8.21 -14.49
N SER A 45 6.77 -7.75 -15.33
CA SER A 45 5.32 -8.03 -15.21
C SER A 45 4.95 -9.51 -15.32
N SER A 46 5.83 -10.34 -15.90
CA SER A 46 5.64 -11.79 -16.01
C SER A 46 6.08 -12.56 -14.76
N SER A 47 6.81 -11.92 -13.83
CA SER A 47 7.25 -12.57 -12.60
C SER A 47 6.13 -12.52 -11.55
N PRO A 48 5.69 -13.66 -10.99
CA PRO A 48 4.71 -13.67 -9.91
C PRO A 48 5.28 -13.17 -8.57
N VAL A 49 6.61 -13.11 -8.45
CA VAL A 49 7.31 -12.85 -7.17
C VAL A 49 6.90 -11.51 -6.55
N PRO A 50 6.90 -10.36 -7.26
CA PRO A 50 6.48 -9.09 -6.65
C PRO A 50 5.04 -9.11 -6.14
N TYR A 51 4.13 -9.75 -6.89
CA TYR A 51 2.72 -9.83 -6.51
C TYR A 51 2.49 -10.67 -5.25
N VAL A 52 3.16 -11.83 -5.14
CA VAL A 52 3.09 -12.68 -3.94
C VAL A 52 3.70 -11.95 -2.74
N THR A 53 4.87 -11.33 -2.93
CA THR A 53 5.52 -10.53 -1.88
C THR A 53 4.61 -9.41 -1.40
N SER A 54 3.99 -8.65 -2.32
CA SER A 54 3.03 -7.59 -1.96
C SER A 54 1.84 -8.13 -1.18
N ALA A 55 1.24 -9.25 -1.62
CA ALA A 55 0.10 -9.85 -0.94
C ALA A 55 0.44 -10.26 0.51
N VAL A 56 1.61 -10.89 0.72
CA VAL A 56 2.08 -11.27 2.06
C VAL A 56 2.37 -10.04 2.92
N CYS A 57 3.08 -9.04 2.39
CA CYS A 57 3.39 -7.82 3.14
C CYS A 57 2.13 -7.05 3.54
N ILE A 58 1.17 -6.89 2.63
CA ILE A 58 -0.11 -6.21 2.91
C ILE A 58 -0.91 -6.99 3.95
N LEU A 59 -0.91 -8.33 3.90
CA LEU A 59 -1.57 -9.16 4.91
C LEU A 59 -0.94 -8.92 6.29
N VAL A 60 0.39 -8.89 6.40
CA VAL A 60 1.08 -8.59 7.66
C VAL A 60 0.71 -7.19 8.18
N VAL A 61 0.69 -6.18 7.31
CA VAL A 61 0.30 -4.82 7.67
C VAL A 61 -1.14 -4.78 8.21
N THR A 62 -2.09 -5.41 7.50
CA THR A 62 -3.51 -5.39 7.91
C THR A 62 -3.79 -6.19 9.18
N ILE A 63 -3.04 -7.26 9.45
CA ILE A 63 -3.08 -7.97 10.75
C ILE A 63 -2.68 -7.01 11.87
N MET A 64 -1.58 -6.28 11.71
CA MET A 64 -1.10 -5.37 12.74
C MET A 64 -2.01 -4.17 12.91
N MET A 65 -2.50 -3.60 11.82
CA MET A 65 -3.52 -2.53 11.86
C MET A 65 -4.77 -2.97 12.62
N ARG A 66 -5.27 -4.19 12.39
CA ARG A 66 -6.42 -4.72 13.12
C ARG A 66 -6.15 -4.82 14.61
N HIS A 67 -4.97 -5.30 14.99
CA HIS A 67 -4.57 -5.37 16.40
C HIS A 67 -4.53 -3.97 17.02
N THR A 68 -3.85 -3.02 16.39
CA THR A 68 -3.77 -1.63 16.85
C THR A 68 -5.14 -1.00 17.00
N PHE A 69 -6.02 -1.13 16.00
CA PHE A 69 -7.36 -0.55 16.03
C PHE A 69 -8.20 -1.12 17.17
N ALA A 70 -8.15 -2.44 17.39
CA ALA A 70 -8.84 -3.08 18.51
C ALA A 70 -8.31 -2.60 19.87
N THR A 71 -6.98 -2.46 20.02
CA THR A 71 -6.38 -1.96 21.28
C THR A 71 -6.62 -0.48 21.52
N SER A 72 -6.86 0.30 20.46
CA SER A 72 -7.11 1.74 20.52
C SER A 72 -8.60 2.12 20.51
N GLY A 73 -9.52 1.14 20.53
CA GLY A 73 -10.96 1.40 20.51
C GLY A 73 -11.47 2.03 19.20
N ILE A 74 -10.80 1.77 18.09
CA ILE A 74 -11.20 2.27 16.77
C ILE A 74 -12.25 1.33 16.17
N GLU A 75 -13.52 1.74 16.25
CA GLU A 75 -14.66 0.91 15.85
C GLU A 75 -15.55 1.54 14.76
N THR A 76 -15.36 2.82 14.44
CA THR A 76 -16.18 3.52 13.44
C THR A 76 -15.47 3.61 12.09
N LEU A 77 -16.24 3.64 10.99
CA LEU A 77 -15.70 3.76 9.63
C LEU A 77 -14.78 4.98 9.47
N GLY A 78 -15.22 6.13 9.99
CA GLY A 78 -14.44 7.37 9.92
C GLY A 78 -13.13 7.27 10.69
N ALA A 79 -13.16 6.72 11.90
CA ALA A 79 -11.95 6.53 12.70
C ALA A 79 -11.01 5.48 12.08
N GLY A 80 -11.53 4.39 11.51
CA GLY A 80 -10.74 3.38 10.81
C GLY A 80 -10.05 3.95 9.56
N PHE A 81 -10.77 4.73 8.76
CA PHE A 81 -10.20 5.40 7.59
C PHE A 81 -9.11 6.41 7.98
N VAL A 82 -9.39 7.31 8.93
CA VAL A 82 -8.41 8.30 9.40
C VAL A 82 -7.21 7.65 10.09
N GLY A 83 -7.45 6.62 10.91
CA GLY A 83 -6.38 5.84 11.54
C GLY A 83 -5.49 5.14 10.50
N GLY A 84 -6.09 4.59 9.45
CA GLY A 84 -5.37 3.98 8.34
C GLY A 84 -4.54 4.99 7.55
N LEU A 85 -5.12 6.14 7.22
CA LEU A 85 -4.40 7.26 6.59
C LEU A 85 -3.22 7.70 7.46
N GLY A 86 -3.42 7.79 8.78
CA GLY A 86 -2.37 8.16 9.72
C GLY A 86 -1.20 7.16 9.72
N ILE A 87 -1.48 5.86 9.73
CA ILE A 87 -0.45 4.81 9.64
C ILE A 87 0.33 4.94 8.34
N GLY A 88 -0.36 5.04 7.20
CA GLY A 88 0.32 5.13 5.91
C GLY A 88 1.10 6.43 5.73
N ALA A 89 0.55 7.58 6.15
CA ALA A 89 1.18 8.89 6.00
C ALA A 89 2.33 9.14 6.98
N PHE A 90 2.21 8.71 8.23
CA PHE A 90 3.14 9.07 9.30
C PHE A 90 4.03 7.93 9.77
N PHE A 91 3.72 6.67 9.44
CA PHE A 91 4.64 5.56 9.69
C PHE A 91 5.27 5.05 8.40
N ILE A 92 4.48 4.65 7.40
CA ILE A 92 5.04 3.96 6.23
C ILE A 92 5.73 4.93 5.26
N THR A 93 5.08 6.05 4.93
CA THR A 93 5.62 7.03 3.95
C THR A 93 6.98 7.61 4.36
N PRO A 94 7.25 7.98 5.62
CA PRO A 94 8.57 8.46 6.03
C PRO A 94 9.67 7.43 5.81
N TRP A 95 9.41 6.14 6.08
CA TRP A 95 10.37 5.06 5.80
C TRP A 95 10.61 4.89 4.31
N ILE A 96 9.58 5.03 3.47
CA ILE A 96 9.74 5.02 2.00
C ILE A 96 10.61 6.19 1.56
N VAL A 97 10.32 7.41 2.02
CA VAL A 97 11.11 8.62 1.70
C VAL A 97 12.57 8.44 2.12
N LEU A 98 12.82 7.90 3.31
CA LEU A 98 14.15 7.61 3.83
C LEU A 98 14.90 6.63 2.91
N ASN A 99 14.29 5.48 2.61
CA ASN A 99 14.92 4.42 1.83
C ASN A 99 15.19 4.85 0.39
N ASN A 100 14.22 5.52 -0.24
CA ASN A 100 14.40 6.09 -1.58
C ASN A 100 15.45 7.20 -1.59
N GLY A 101 15.50 8.04 -0.55
CA GLY A 101 16.50 9.08 -0.39
C GLY A 101 17.92 8.53 -0.30
N TYR A 102 18.15 7.51 0.54
CA TYR A 102 19.46 6.83 0.61
C TYR A 102 19.84 6.13 -0.69
N ALA A 103 18.86 5.62 -1.42
CA ALA A 103 19.06 5.03 -2.73
C ALA A 103 19.16 6.06 -3.87
N MET A 104 19.20 7.37 -3.56
CA MET A 104 19.27 8.48 -4.51
C MET A 104 18.17 8.41 -5.59
N ARG A 105 17.00 7.90 -5.24
CA ARG A 105 15.83 7.85 -6.12
C ARG A 105 15.18 9.22 -6.23
N PRO A 106 14.56 9.54 -7.38
CA PRO A 106 13.92 10.84 -7.56
C PRO A 106 12.75 11.00 -6.57
N PRO A 107 12.51 12.19 -6.00
CA PRO A 107 11.46 12.42 -5.00
C PRO A 107 10.05 12.02 -5.43
N VAL A 108 9.80 12.05 -6.75
CA VAL A 108 8.53 11.60 -7.33
C VAL A 108 8.24 10.12 -7.06
N LEU A 109 9.26 9.25 -6.95
CA LEU A 109 9.06 7.85 -6.57
C LEU A 109 8.48 7.77 -5.15
N SER A 110 9.04 8.52 -4.20
CA SER A 110 8.54 8.56 -2.83
C SER A 110 7.13 9.14 -2.73
N ALA A 111 6.78 10.11 -3.58
CA ALA A 111 5.42 10.65 -3.63
C ALA A 111 4.42 9.60 -4.15
N ILE A 112 4.78 8.83 -5.20
CA ILE A 112 3.94 7.77 -5.75
C ILE A 112 3.77 6.64 -4.73
N ASP A 113 4.87 6.11 -4.20
CA ASP A 113 4.88 4.96 -3.29
C ASP A 113 4.28 5.33 -1.92
N GLY A 114 4.56 6.54 -1.43
CA GLY A 114 3.96 7.10 -0.21
C GLY A 114 2.47 7.38 -0.34
N GLY A 115 2.03 7.88 -1.50
CA GLY A 115 0.61 8.04 -1.81
C GLY A 115 -0.15 6.71 -1.80
N TYR A 116 0.44 5.67 -2.41
CA TYR A 116 -0.06 4.31 -2.33
C TYR A 116 -0.15 3.81 -0.88
N ALA A 117 0.92 3.94 -0.10
CA ALA A 117 0.95 3.48 1.29
C ALA A 117 -0.12 4.20 2.14
N THR A 118 -0.26 5.52 1.96
CA THR A 118 -1.21 6.35 2.69
C THR A 118 -2.65 5.97 2.37
N ILE A 119 -3.05 6.02 1.10
CA ILE A 119 -4.43 5.80 0.69
C ILE A 119 -4.79 4.31 0.85
N GLY A 120 -3.86 3.41 0.52
CA GLY A 120 -4.03 1.96 0.68
C GLY A 120 -4.28 1.58 2.14
N CYS A 121 -3.52 2.14 3.09
CA CYS A 121 -3.78 1.95 4.51
C CYS A 121 -5.10 2.60 4.95
N GLY A 122 -5.46 3.77 4.43
CA GLY A 122 -6.78 4.38 4.68
C GLY A 122 -7.94 3.44 4.29
N LEU A 123 -7.90 2.91 3.06
CA LEU A 123 -8.92 1.98 2.56
C LEU A 123 -8.94 0.67 3.35
N ALA A 124 -7.77 0.08 3.64
CA ALA A 124 -7.68 -1.10 4.50
C ALA A 124 -8.27 -0.83 5.88
N GLY A 125 -7.96 0.33 6.47
CA GLY A 125 -8.46 0.76 7.77
C GLY A 125 -9.98 0.89 7.80
N LEU A 126 -10.58 1.44 6.74
CA LEU A 126 -12.03 1.47 6.57
C LEU A 126 -12.62 0.05 6.52
N VAL A 127 -12.02 -0.86 5.75
CA VAL A 127 -12.52 -2.23 5.59
C VAL A 127 -12.40 -3.04 6.89
N LEU A 128 -11.34 -2.81 7.68
CA LEU A 128 -11.11 -3.50 8.95
C LEU A 128 -12.22 -3.28 9.99
N VAL A 129 -12.98 -2.19 9.88
CA VAL A 129 -14.04 -1.81 10.82
C VAL A 129 -15.46 -1.96 10.23
N LEU A 130 -15.59 -2.57 9.04
CA LEU A 130 -16.91 -2.77 8.40
C LEU A 130 -17.76 -3.87 9.09
N PHE A 131 -17.14 -4.91 9.66
CA PHE A 131 -17.83 -6.09 10.22
C PHE A 131 -16.97 -6.93 11.19
#